data_AF-A0A8C7JTQ5-F1
#
_entry.id   AF-A0A8C7JTQ5-F1
#
_cell.length_a   1.000
_cell.length_b   1.000
_cell.length_c   1.000
_cell.angle_alpha   90.00
_cell.angle_beta   90.00
_cell.angle_gamma   90.00
#
_symmetry.space_group_name_H-M   'P 1'
#
loop_
_entity.id
_entity.type
_entity.pdbx_description
1 polymer ?
#
loop_
_entity_poly.entity_id
_entity_poly.type
_entity_poly.pdbx_seq_one_letter_code
_entity_poly.pdbx_strand_id
1 'polypeptide(L)'
;MNTAMAVIVLLVFSDVICMIQGRTIEDPRCRCPTVHTGGVNISLIRKLTYYPPRSHCSNEELIVTLKSGGLLCLDPNGSFAKKLIKRQTKNQQRQNQRSIQTLSTHTTTST
;
A
#
# COMPACT_ATOMS: atom_id res chain seq x y z
N MET A 1 -16.60 21.88 -41.57
CA MET A 1 -15.68 20.91 -40.94
C MET A 1 -16.23 19.53 -41.26
N ASN A 2 -15.49 18.72 -42.02
CA ASN A 2 -15.99 17.41 -42.48
C ASN A 2 -16.27 16.54 -41.24
N THR A 3 -17.48 16.00 -41.10
CA THR A 3 -17.88 15.20 -39.92
C THR A 3 -16.90 14.07 -39.63
N ALA A 4 -16.34 13.46 -40.68
CA ALA A 4 -15.27 12.48 -40.59
C ALA A 4 -14.00 13.01 -39.88
N MET A 5 -13.59 14.25 -40.17
CA MET A 5 -12.43 14.87 -39.51
C MET A 5 -12.71 15.15 -38.03
N ALA A 6 -13.94 15.54 -37.68
CA ALA A 6 -14.33 15.77 -36.29
C ALA A 6 -14.31 14.45 -35.47
N VAL A 7 -14.78 13.34 -36.06
CA VAL A 7 -14.75 12.02 -35.41
C VAL A 7 -13.32 11.53 -35.18
N ILE A 8 -12.44 11.66 -36.18
CA ILE A 8 -11.04 11.27 -36.06
C ILE A 8 -10.35 12.03 -34.94
N VAL A 9 -10.57 13.35 -34.86
CA VAL A 9 -10.02 14.19 -33.79
C VAL A 9 -10.50 13.70 -32.42
N LEU A 10 -11.79 13.46 -32.23
CA LEU A 10 -12.34 12.99 -30.94
C LEU A 10 -11.74 11.64 -30.49
N LEU A 11 -11.56 10.70 -31.42
CA LEU A 11 -10.95 9.40 -31.11
C LEU A 11 -9.50 9.56 -30.63
N VAL A 12 -8.69 10.32 -31.36
CA VAL A 12 -7.28 10.57 -30.98
C VAL A 12 -7.17 11.26 -29.62
N PHE A 13 -8.04 12.23 -29.34
CA PHE A 13 -8.06 12.88 -28.02
C PHE A 13 -8.45 11.91 -26.90
N SER A 14 -9.40 11.01 -27.14
CA SER A 14 -9.83 10.04 -26.13
C SER A 14 -8.73 9.04 -25.77
N ASP A 15 -7.96 8.57 -26.75
CA ASP A 15 -6.83 7.66 -26.54
C ASP A 15 -5.70 8.35 -25.78
N VAL A 16 -5.37 9.59 -26.13
CA VAL A 16 -4.36 10.40 -25.42
C VAL A 16 -4.75 10.61 -23.96
N ILE A 17 -6.03 10.91 -23.68
CA ILE A 17 -6.53 11.05 -22.30
C ILE A 17 -6.41 9.73 -21.53
N CYS A 18 -6.71 8.59 -22.17
CA CYS A 18 -6.59 7.27 -21.54
C CYS A 18 -5.14 6.91 -21.19
N MET A 19 -4.17 7.29 -22.04
CA MET A 19 -2.74 7.06 -21.79
C MET A 19 -2.22 7.91 -20.62
N ILE A 20 -2.69 9.16 -20.49
CA ILE A 20 -2.33 10.05 -19.38
C ILE A 20 -2.90 9.55 -18.05
N GLN A 21 -4.09 8.94 -18.07
CA GLN A 21 -4.75 8.44 -16.88
C GLN A 21 -4.20 7.12 -16.35
N GLY A 22 -3.21 6.52 -17.01
CA GLY A 22 -2.51 5.33 -16.51
C GLY A 22 -3.49 4.27 -16.04
N ARG A 23 -4.30 3.72 -16.95
CA ARG A 23 -5.23 2.64 -16.61
C ARG A 23 -4.43 1.43 -16.13
N THR A 24 -4.28 1.30 -14.81
CA THR A 24 -3.98 0.02 -14.20
C THR A 24 -5.12 -0.89 -14.58
N ILE A 25 -4.83 -1.95 -15.33
CA ILE A 25 -5.76 -3.04 -15.58
C ILE A 25 -6.08 -3.62 -14.20
N GLU A 26 -7.18 -3.15 -13.62
CA GLU A 26 -7.64 -3.64 -12.33
C GLU A 26 -8.14 -5.06 -12.55
N ASP A 27 -7.37 -6.05 -12.07
CA ASP A 27 -7.86 -7.42 -11.99
C ASP A 27 -9.01 -7.43 -10.97
N PRO A 28 -10.25 -7.76 -11.37
CA PRO A 28 -11.42 -7.66 -10.51
C PRO A 28 -11.35 -8.54 -9.25
N ARG A 29 -10.33 -9.39 -9.15
CA ARG A 29 -10.08 -10.31 -8.04
C ARG A 29 -9.03 -9.81 -7.04
N CYS A 30 -8.33 -8.72 -7.34
CA CYS A 30 -7.45 -8.05 -6.39
C CYS A 30 -8.27 -7.40 -5.26
N ARG A 31 -7.71 -7.33 -4.05
CA ARG A 31 -8.32 -6.63 -2.89
C ARG A 31 -8.26 -5.12 -3.06
N CYS A 32 -7.28 -4.64 -3.81
CA CYS A 32 -7.04 -3.25 -4.10
C CYS A 32 -7.48 -2.93 -5.53
N PRO A 33 -8.69 -2.38 -5.73
CA PRO A 33 -9.08 -1.83 -7.02
C PRO A 33 -8.19 -0.62 -7.34
N THR A 34 -8.17 0.37 -6.43
CA THR A 34 -7.39 1.59 -6.61
C THR A 34 -6.23 1.70 -5.63
N VAL A 35 -5.08 2.17 -6.12
CA VAL A 35 -3.90 2.44 -5.30
C VAL A 35 -3.82 3.92 -4.91
N HIS A 36 -3.66 4.20 -3.62
CA HIS A 36 -3.49 5.55 -3.12
C HIS A 36 -2.03 6.01 -3.29
N THR A 37 -1.85 7.10 -4.04
CA THR A 37 -0.54 7.67 -4.38
C THR A 37 -0.04 8.70 -3.36
N GLY A 38 -0.92 9.17 -2.46
CA GLY A 38 -0.58 10.12 -1.40
C GLY A 38 0.04 9.49 -0.15
N GLY A 39 0.75 10.31 0.64
CA GLY A 39 1.20 9.93 1.98
C GLY A 39 0.06 10.00 3.00
N VAL A 40 0.14 9.16 4.04
CA VAL A 40 -0.81 9.19 5.17
C VAL A 40 -0.06 9.53 6.46
N ASN A 41 -0.73 10.20 7.39
CA ASN A 41 -0.15 10.40 8.71
C ASN A 41 0.06 9.05 9.43
N ILE A 42 1.31 8.74 9.74
CA ILE A 42 1.73 7.46 10.30
C ILE A 42 1.09 7.19 11.66
N SER A 43 0.76 8.23 12.41
CA SER A 43 0.06 8.12 13.70
C SER A 43 -1.37 7.61 13.58
N LEU A 44 -1.98 7.71 12.40
CA LEU A 44 -3.33 7.20 12.10
C LEU A 44 -3.31 5.73 11.67
N ILE A 45 -2.15 5.15 11.40
CA ILE A 45 -2.03 3.77 10.95
C ILE A 45 -2.16 2.83 12.15
N ARG A 46 -3.09 1.88 12.05
CA ARG A 46 -3.29 0.81 13.04
C ARG A 46 -2.54 -0.45 12.65
N LYS A 47 -2.63 -0.86 11.39
CA LYS A 47 -2.02 -2.10 10.89
C LYS A 47 -1.54 -1.92 9.46
N LEU A 48 -0.40 -2.54 9.15
CA LEU A 48 0.11 -2.68 7.79
C LEU A 48 0.08 -4.17 7.43
N THR A 49 -0.52 -4.52 6.30
CA THR A 49 -0.63 -5.91 5.82
C THR A 49 -0.15 -5.99 4.38
N TYR A 50 0.84 -6.85 4.13
CA TYR A 50 1.34 -7.14 2.80
C TYR A 50 0.71 -8.44 2.29
N TYR A 51 0.26 -8.42 1.04
CA TYR A 51 -0.24 -9.59 0.32
C TYR A 51 0.64 -9.80 -0.92
N PRO A 52 1.29 -10.97 -1.05
CA PRO A 52 2.05 -11.31 -2.24
C PRO A 52 1.12 -11.58 -3.42
N PRO A 53 1.66 -11.67 -4.65
CA PRO A 53 0.92 -12.08 -5.83
C PRO A 53 0.28 -13.47 -5.62
N ARG A 54 -0.92 -13.65 -6.17
CA ARG A 54 -1.71 -14.89 -6.09
C ARG A 54 -2.14 -15.32 -7.49
N SER A 55 -2.59 -16.58 -7.62
CA SER A 55 -3.15 -17.13 -8.88
C SER A 55 -4.30 -16.30 -9.47
N HIS A 56 -4.97 -15.54 -8.62
CA HIS A 56 -6.12 -14.70 -8.97
C HIS A 56 -5.83 -13.20 -8.88
N CYS A 57 -4.60 -12.78 -8.61
CA CYS A 57 -4.21 -11.37 -8.61
C CYS A 57 -2.68 -11.34 -8.70
N SER A 58 -2.15 -11.04 -9.88
CA SER A 58 -0.69 -11.00 -10.11
C SER A 58 0.00 -9.81 -9.45
N ASN A 59 -0.76 -8.86 -8.91
CA ASN A 59 -0.24 -7.66 -8.27
C ASN A 59 0.14 -7.94 -6.81
N GLU A 60 1.22 -7.31 -6.35
CA GLU A 60 1.53 -7.19 -4.93
C GLU A 60 0.60 -6.15 -4.30
N GLU A 61 0.03 -6.44 -3.14
CA GLU A 61 -0.92 -5.53 -2.48
C GLU A 61 -0.43 -5.15 -1.09
N LEU A 62 -0.35 -3.85 -0.81
CA LEU A 62 -0.01 -3.35 0.53
C LEU A 62 -1.19 -2.57 1.11
N ILE A 63 -1.85 -3.14 2.11
CA ILE A 63 -3.07 -2.58 2.69
C ILE A 63 -2.76 -2.01 4.09
N VAL A 64 -3.12 -0.75 4.26
CA VAL A 64 -3.09 -0.03 5.53
C VAL A 64 -4.48 -0.01 6.12
N THR A 65 -4.59 -0.43 7.38
CA THR A 65 -5.79 -0.20 8.18
C THR A 65 -5.54 1.00 9.07
N LEU A 66 -6.38 2.03 8.96
CA LEU A 66 -6.37 3.22 9.81
C LEU A 66 -7.02 2.93 11.16
N LYS A 67 -6.71 3.73 12.17
CA LYS A 67 -7.34 3.66 13.50
C LYS A 67 -8.84 3.92 13.44
N SER A 68 -9.30 4.71 12.48
CA SER A 68 -10.72 4.93 12.19
C SER A 68 -11.42 3.70 11.59
N GLY A 69 -10.68 2.63 11.23
CA GLY A 69 -11.20 1.46 10.54
C GLY A 69 -11.13 1.55 9.02
N GLY A 70 -10.82 2.72 8.46
CA GLY A 70 -10.64 2.90 7.02
C GLY A 70 -9.50 2.03 6.46
N LEU A 71 -9.71 1.48 5.26
CA LEU A 71 -8.72 0.70 4.53
C LEU A 71 -8.16 1.53 3.40
N LEU A 72 -6.84 1.44 3.20
CA LEU A 72 -6.15 2.15 2.15
C LEU A 72 -5.10 1.25 1.50
N CYS A 73 -5.18 1.11 0.18
CA CYS A 73 -4.18 0.43 -0.60
C CYS A 73 -3.05 1.39 -0.95
N LEU A 74 -1.81 1.00 -0.67
CA LEU A 74 -0.61 1.75 -1.03
C LEU A 74 0.15 1.00 -2.12
N ASP A 75 0.90 1.75 -2.93
CA ASP A 75 1.85 1.18 -3.89
C ASP A 75 3.01 0.52 -3.13
N PRO A 76 3.21 -0.82 -3.23
CA PRO A 76 4.33 -1.51 -2.61
C PRO A 76 5.70 -0.96 -3.04
N ASN A 77 5.80 -0.45 -4.27
CA ASN A 77 7.02 0.12 -4.82
C ASN A 77 7.24 1.59 -4.41
N GLY A 78 6.19 2.24 -3.89
CA GLY A 78 6.18 3.62 -3.49
C GLY A 78 7.14 3.94 -2.33
N SER A 79 7.70 5.14 -2.35
CA SER A 79 8.66 5.59 -1.32
C SER A 79 8.04 5.63 0.09
N PHE A 80 6.74 5.93 0.19
CA PHE A 80 6.01 5.96 1.45
C PHE A 80 5.82 4.56 2.04
N ALA A 81 5.42 3.57 1.23
CA ALA A 81 5.30 2.17 1.63
C ALA A 81 6.62 1.62 2.19
N LYS A 82 7.73 1.84 1.48
CA LYS A 82 9.08 1.44 1.93
C LYS A 82 9.45 2.08 3.27
N LYS A 83 9.09 3.35 3.50
CA LYS A 83 9.30 4.03 4.79
C LYS A 83 8.47 3.41 5.91
N LEU A 84 7.22 3.04 5.65
CA LEU A 84 6.34 2.39 6.62
C LEU A 84 6.88 1.04 7.07
N ILE A 85 7.28 0.19 6.10
CA ILE A 85 7.86 -1.13 6.39
C ILE A 85 9.10 -0.99 7.26
N LYS A 86 10.04 -0.10 6.89
CA LYS A 86 11.25 0.16 7.69
C LYS A 86 10.94 0.59 9.13
N ARG A 87 9.89 1.41 9.33
CA ARG A 87 9.48 1.84 10.68
C ARG A 87 8.87 0.69 11.49
N GLN A 88 8.04 -0.14 10.88
CA GLN A 88 7.47 -1.32 11.52
C GLN A 88 8.56 -2.29 12.00
N THR A 89 9.53 -2.60 11.13
CA THR A 89 10.67 -3.49 11.50
C THR A 89 11.48 -2.93 12.67
N LYS A 90 11.80 -1.62 12.66
CA LYS A 90 12.52 -0.97 13.78
C LYS A 90 11.75 -1.04 15.10
N ASN A 91 10.43 -0.84 15.05
CA ASN A 91 9.59 -0.92 16.25
C ASN A 91 9.52 -2.35 16.80
N GLN A 92 9.41 -3.36 15.95
CA GLN A 92 9.44 -4.77 16.35
C GLN A 92 10.77 -5.14 17.03
N GLN A 93 11.91 -4.69 16.47
CA GLN A 93 13.23 -4.91 17.09
C GLN A 93 13.32 -4.29 18.50
N ARG A 94 12.83 -3.06 18.67
CA ARG A 94 12.80 -2.40 19.99
C ARG A 94 11.90 -3.13 20.99
N GLN A 95 10.75 -3.65 20.54
CA GLN A 95 9.86 -4.45 21.40
C GLN A 95 10.48 -5.79 21.80
N ASN A 96 11.17 -6.44 20.87
CA ASN A 96 11.88 -7.69 21.14
C ASN A 96 12.99 -7.48 22.18
N GLN A 97 13.79 -6.41 22.06
CA GLN A 97 14.82 -6.06 23.04
C GLN A 97 14.24 -5.77 24.43
N ARG A 98 13.11 -5.05 24.51
CA ARG A 98 12.44 -4.80 25.79
C ARG A 98 11.91 -6.07 26.45
N SER A 99 11.40 -7.01 25.66
CA SER A 99 10.90 -8.30 26.16
C SER A 99 12.03 -9.17 26.72
N ILE A 100 13.21 -9.14 26.08
CA ILE A 100 14.42 -9.82 26.59
C ILE A 100 14.92 -9.17 27.89
N GLN A 101 14.85 -7.84 28.00
CA GLN A 101 15.23 -7.13 29.23
C GLN A 101 14.30 -7.48 30.40
N THR A 102 12.98 -7.59 30.19
CA THR A 102 12.03 -8.04 31.22
C THR A 102 12.20 -9.51 31.62
N LEU A 103 12.59 -10.39 30.70
CA LEU A 103 12.89 -11.80 31.02
C LEU A 103 14.16 -11.92 31.88
N SER A 104 15.14 -11.04 31.66
CA SER A 104 16.37 -10.99 32.47
C SER A 104 16.18 -10.38 33.86
N THR A 105 15.15 -9.54 34.09
CA THR A 105 14.89 -8.96 35.43
C THR A 105 14.24 -9.96 36.39
N HIS A 106 13.56 -11.00 35.89
CA HIS A 106 12.88 -12.00 36.73
C HIS A 106 13.71 -13.25 37.06
N THR A 107 14.90 -13.46 36.48
CA THR A 107 15.74 -14.64 36.76
C THR A 107 16.84 -14.37 37.81
N THR A 108 16.99 -13.14 38.31
CA THR A 108 18.01 -12.75 39.31
C THR A 108 17.42 -12.42 40.68
N THR A 109 16.37 -13.12 41.11
CA THR A 109 15.93 -13.11 42.52
C THR A 109 15.27 -14.43 42.88
N SER A 110 16.06 -15.48 43.03
CA SER A 110 15.72 -16.64 43.85
C SER A 110 17.04 -17.08 44.47
N THR A 111 17.27 -16.55 45.67
CA THR A 111 18.29 -16.98 46.62
C THR A 111 18.08 -18.43 47.00
#